data_AF-A0A4Y2TM76-F1
#
_entry.id   AF-A0A4Y2TM76-F1
#
_cell.length_a   1.000
_cell.length_b   1.000
_cell.length_c   1.000
_cell.angle_alpha   90.00
_cell.angle_beta   90.00
_cell.angle_gamma   90.00
#
_symmetry.space_group_name_H-M   'P 1'
#
loop_
_entity.id
_entity.type
_entity.pdbx_description
1 polymer ?
#
loop_
_entity_poly.entity_id
_entity_poly.type
_entity_poly.pdbx_seq_one_letter_code
_entity_poly.pdbx_strand_id
1 'polypeptide(L)'
;MVFVNSDGEPPFERNIPVYPLNPENPQQPFININILSPNLDLMSYPIFFPYGEPGWQPNWRYEPYQGAQGNQSRVNVTMLQCKSA
;
A
#
# COMPACT_ATOMS: atom_id res chain seq x y z
N MET A 1 -1.74 -2.68 -15.92
CA MET A 1 -1.34 -2.39 -14.52
C MET A 1 0.06 -1.79 -14.53
N VAL A 2 0.32 -0.75 -13.72
CA VAL A 2 1.60 0.01 -13.76
C VAL A 2 2.75 -0.75 -13.09
N PHE A 3 2.45 -1.55 -12.06
CA PHE A 3 3.40 -2.45 -11.43
C PHE A 3 2.95 -3.89 -11.66
N VAL A 4 3.78 -4.70 -12.30
CA VAL A 4 3.52 -6.11 -12.57
C VAL A 4 4.75 -6.92 -12.19
N ASN A 5 4.56 -7.91 -11.32
CA ASN A 5 5.56 -8.93 -11.08
C ASN A 5 5.47 -10.04 -12.16
N SER A 6 6.35 -11.04 -12.08
CA SER A 6 6.35 -12.19 -13.00
C SER A 6 5.03 -12.95 -13.03
N ASP A 7 4.24 -12.86 -11.96
CA ASP A 7 3.02 -13.61 -11.72
C ASP A 7 1.76 -12.80 -12.10
N GLY A 8 1.95 -11.57 -12.60
CA GLY A 8 0.87 -10.65 -12.97
C GLY A 8 0.26 -9.86 -11.82
N GLU A 9 0.64 -10.17 -10.58
CA GLU A 9 0.22 -9.43 -9.39
C GLU A 9 1.07 -8.17 -9.20
N PRO A 10 0.51 -7.09 -8.64
CA PRO A 10 1.32 -5.96 -8.22
C PRO A 10 2.26 -6.37 -7.08
N PRO A 11 3.54 -5.98 -7.12
CA PRO A 11 4.45 -6.18 -6.00
C PRO A 11 3.90 -5.49 -4.74
N PHE A 12 4.12 -6.10 -3.56
CA PHE A 12 3.68 -5.50 -2.30
C PHE A 12 4.51 -4.25 -1.96
N GLU A 13 5.83 -4.35 -2.09
CA GLU A 13 6.73 -3.21 -1.89
C GLU A 13 6.68 -2.26 -3.10
N ARG A 14 5.87 -1.22 -2.99
CA ARG A 14 5.75 -0.16 -4.01
C ARG A 14 6.06 1.20 -3.40
N ASN A 15 7.29 1.39 -2.93
CA ASN A 15 7.68 2.68 -2.37
C ASN A 15 7.66 3.76 -3.46
N ILE A 16 7.21 4.97 -3.12
CA ILE A 16 7.30 6.14 -4.01
C ILE A 16 8.54 6.95 -3.61
N PRO A 17 9.57 7.01 -4.48
CA PRO A 17 10.69 7.89 -4.24
C PRO A 17 10.30 9.34 -4.56
N VAL A 18 10.48 10.23 -3.58
CA VAL A 18 10.33 11.68 -3.75
C VAL A 18 11.71 12.31 -3.78
N TYR A 19 12.02 13.02 -4.85
CA TYR A 19 13.28 13.74 -5.03
C TYR A 19 13.07 15.22 -4.70
N PRO A 20 13.37 15.67 -3.47
CA PRO A 20 13.30 17.08 -3.13
C PRO A 20 14.36 17.86 -3.93
N LEU A 21 14.01 19.08 -4.33
CA LEU A 21 14.94 19.95 -5.06
C LEU A 21 16.20 20.27 -4.22
N ASN A 22 16.04 20.39 -2.91
CA ASN A 22 17.11 20.65 -1.95
C ASN A 22 17.11 19.54 -0.88
N PRO A 23 17.75 18.39 -1.12
CA PRO A 23 17.80 17.31 -0.14
C PRO A 23 18.64 17.74 1.07
N GLU A 24 18.15 17.45 2.28
CA GLU A 24 18.89 17.71 3.53
C GLU A 24 20.22 16.94 3.57
N ASN A 25 20.20 15.70 3.07
CA ASN A 25 21.38 14.88 2.93
C ASN A 25 21.70 14.65 1.45
N PRO A 26 22.79 15.22 0.90
CA PRO A 26 23.18 15.01 -0.49
C PRO A 26 23.46 13.53 -0.85
N GLN A 27 23.83 12.70 0.13
CA GLN A 27 24.05 11.26 -0.08
C GLN A 27 22.74 10.45 -0.10
N GLN A 28 21.64 11.04 0.37
CA GLN A 28 20.30 10.46 0.31
C GLN A 28 19.39 11.40 -0.48
N PRO A 29 19.49 11.39 -1.83
CA PRO A 29 18.85 12.40 -2.67
C PRO A 29 17.33 12.24 -2.79
N PHE A 30 16.76 11.21 -2.17
CA PHE A 30 15.33 10.96 -2.18
C PHE A 30 14.84 10.39 -0.85
N ILE A 31 13.55 10.58 -0.63
CA ILE A 31 12.81 10.00 0.49
C ILE A 31 11.89 8.93 -0.07
N ASN A 32 11.88 7.74 0.53
CA ASN A 32 10.96 6.68 0.16
C ASN A 32 9.68 6.78 0.99
N ILE A 33 8.55 7.00 0.34
CA ILE A 33 7.23 6.95 0.98
C ILE A 33 6.69 5.53 0.80
N ASN A 34 6.52 4.82 1.92
CA ASN A 34 5.89 3.50 1.93
C ASN A 34 4.39 3.65 1.58
N ILE A 35 3.84 2.68 0.83
CA ILE A 35 2.39 2.62 0.52
C ILE A 35 1.50 2.55 1.76
N LEU A 36 2.04 2.12 2.90
CA LEU A 36 1.36 2.05 4.18
C LEU A 36 1.56 3.33 5.01
N SER A 37 2.25 4.33 4.47
CA SER A 37 2.44 5.61 5.16
C SER A 37 1.09 6.29 5.37
N PRO A 38 0.76 6.74 6.60
CA PRO A 38 -0.45 7.53 6.83
C PRO A 38 -0.40 8.90 6.12
N ASN A 39 0.78 9.32 5.69
CA ASN A 39 1.01 10.57 4.95
C ASN A 39 0.99 10.35 3.43
N LEU A 40 0.57 9.17 2.94
CA LEU A 40 0.47 8.91 1.51
C LEU A 40 -0.67 9.74 0.91
N ASP A 41 -0.35 10.49 -0.15
CA ASP A 41 -1.31 11.39 -0.80
C ASP A 41 -2.38 10.61 -1.61
N LEU A 42 -3.62 11.12 -1.61
CA LEU A 42 -4.75 10.54 -2.36
C LEU A 42 -4.50 10.48 -3.88
N MET A 43 -3.68 11.36 -4.45
CA MET A 43 -3.29 11.33 -5.87
C MET A 43 -2.30 10.19 -6.19
N SER A 44 -1.77 9.51 -5.18
CA SER A 44 -1.00 8.26 -5.35
C SER A 44 -1.91 7.06 -5.56
N TYR A 45 -3.18 7.18 -5.15
CA TYR A 45 -4.18 6.11 -5.25
C TYR A 45 -4.40 5.58 -6.67
N PRO A 46 -4.55 6.42 -7.72
CA PRO A 46 -4.71 5.92 -9.08
C PRO A 46 -3.49 5.15 -9.61
N ILE A 47 -2.31 5.38 -9.03
CA ILE A 47 -1.09 4.64 -9.37
C ILE A 47 -1.16 3.22 -8.78
N PHE A 48 -1.69 3.07 -7.56
CA PHE A 48 -1.78 1.78 -6.87
C PHE A 48 -3.03 0.96 -7.19
N PHE A 49 -4.13 1.65 -7.52
CA PHE A 49 -5.47 1.12 -7.77
C PHE A 49 -6.00 1.69 -9.10
N PRO A 50 -5.41 1.27 -10.25
CA PRO A 50 -5.68 1.88 -11.55
C PRO A 50 -7.11 1.63 -12.05
N TYR A 51 -7.85 0.70 -11.43
CA TYR A 51 -9.22 0.39 -11.81
C TYR A 51 -10.25 0.95 -10.80
N GLY A 52 -9.80 1.83 -9.89
CA GLY A 52 -10.67 2.50 -8.93
C GLY A 52 -11.06 1.63 -7.73
N GLU A 53 -10.27 0.60 -7.44
CA GLU A 53 -10.49 -0.27 -6.29
C GLU A 53 -10.43 0.55 -5.00
N PRO A 54 -11.40 0.44 -4.08
CA PRO A 54 -11.40 1.17 -2.82
C PRO A 54 -10.08 0.90 -2.04
N GLY A 55 -9.36 1.95 -1.60
CA GLY A 55 -8.20 1.82 -0.69
C GLY A 55 -8.66 1.59 0.75
N TRP A 56 -7.76 1.48 1.74
CA TRP A 56 -8.18 1.22 3.14
C TRP A 56 -9.26 2.23 3.60
N GLN A 57 -10.35 1.71 4.18
CA GLN A 57 -11.45 2.51 4.70
C GLN A 57 -11.82 2.06 6.12
N PRO A 58 -12.28 2.98 6.98
CA PRO A 58 -12.93 2.62 8.23
C PRO A 58 -14.09 1.64 7.96
N ASN A 59 -14.20 0.59 8.78
CA ASN A 59 -15.21 -0.47 8.66
C ASN A 59 -15.06 -1.39 7.42
N TRP A 60 -13.88 -1.46 6.81
CA TRP A 60 -13.60 -2.41 5.74
C TRP A 60 -13.99 -3.83 6.15
N ARG A 61 -14.68 -4.54 5.25
CA ARG A 61 -15.09 -5.93 5.44
C ARG A 61 -14.12 -6.84 4.71
N TYR A 62 -13.54 -7.78 5.44
CA TYR A 62 -12.74 -8.83 4.83
C TYR A 62 -13.66 -9.80 4.08
N GLU A 63 -13.49 -9.90 2.76
CA GLU A 63 -14.20 -10.91 1.97
C GLU A 63 -13.43 -12.23 2.02
N PRO A 64 -14.09 -13.34 2.42
CA PRO A 64 -13.44 -14.65 2.46
C PRO A 64 -13.17 -15.17 1.05
N TYR A 65 -11.96 -15.68 0.82
CA TYR A 65 -11.61 -16.42 -0.39
C TYR A 65 -11.78 -17.94 -0.19
N GLN A 66 -11.87 -18.69 -1.30
CA GLN A 66 -12.00 -20.15 -1.26
C GLN A 66 -10.81 -20.79 -0.54
N GLY A 67 -11.07 -21.44 0.60
CA GLY A 67 -10.05 -22.06 1.45
C GLY A 67 -9.87 -21.40 2.82
N ALA A 68 -10.49 -20.24 3.07
CA ALA A 68 -10.47 -19.60 4.38
C ALA A 68 -11.32 -20.37 5.40
N GLN A 69 -10.71 -21.27 6.18
CA GLN A 69 -11.36 -21.92 7.32
C GLN A 69 -11.35 -20.98 8.54
N GLY A 70 -12.53 -20.56 9.01
CA GLY A 70 -12.69 -19.87 10.31
C GLY A 70 -12.92 -18.36 10.28
N ASN A 71 -13.00 -17.71 9.11
CA ASN A 71 -13.23 -16.25 9.01
C ASN A 71 -14.36 -15.94 8.02
N GLN A 72 -15.61 -16.06 8.45
CA GLN A 72 -16.77 -15.86 7.56
C GLN A 72 -17.07 -14.39 7.25
N SER A 73 -16.56 -13.45 8.06
CA SER A 73 -16.56 -12.01 7.79
C SER A 73 -15.84 -11.33 8.95
N ARG A 74 -14.78 -10.56 8.66
CA ARG A 74 -14.17 -9.66 9.67
C ARG A 74 -14.57 -8.24 9.33
N VAL A 75 -15.26 -7.60 10.26
CA VAL A 75 -15.57 -6.17 10.22
C VAL A 75 -14.54 -5.42 11.08
N ASN A 76 -14.27 -4.16 10.75
CA ASN A 76 -13.26 -3.33 11.44
C ASN A 76 -11.82 -3.85 11.26
N VAL A 77 -11.46 -4.23 10.03
CA VAL A 77 -10.09 -4.66 9.71
C VAL A 77 -9.12 -3.50 9.96
N THR A 78 -8.26 -3.66 10.96
CA THR A 78 -7.16 -2.73 11.24
C THR A 78 -5.93 -3.14 10.43
N MET A 79 -5.20 -2.15 9.95
CA MET A 79 -3.92 -2.38 9.30
C MET A 79 -2.93 -2.88 10.36
N LEU A 80 -2.42 -4.11 10.21
CA LEU A 80 -1.43 -4.66 11.12
C LEU A 80 -0.08 -3.98 10.85
N GLN A 81 0.35 -3.10 11.74
CA GLN A 81 1.67 -2.48 11.66
C GLN A 81 2.71 -3.47 12.22
N CYS A 82 3.35 -4.26 11.36
CA CYS A 82 4.54 -5.02 11.74
C CYS A 82 5.70 -4.04 11.97
N LYS A 83 6.07 -3.84 13.23
CA LYS A 83 7.34 -3.21 13.57
C LYS A 83 8.41 -4.30 13.44
N SER A 84 9.39 -4.13 12.55
CA SER A 84 10.59 -4.97 12.58
C SER A 84 11.29 -4.75 13.92
N ALA A 85 11.69 -5.84 14.57
CA ALA A 85 12.62 -5.81 15.71
C ALA A 85 14.01 -5.38 15.24
#